data_AF-A0A957M4L0-F1
#
_entry.id   AF-A0A957M4L0-F1
#
_cell.length_a   1.000
_cell.length_b   1.000
_cell.length_c   1.000
_cell.angle_alpha   90.00
_cell.angle_beta   90.00
_cell.angle_gamma   90.00
#
_symmetry.space_group_name_H-M   'P 1'
#
loop_
_entity.id
_entity.type
_entity.pdbx_description
1 polymer ?
#
loop_
_entity_poly.entity_id
_entity_poly.type
_entity_poly.pdbx_seq_one_letter_code
_entity_poly.pdbx_strand_id
1 'polypeptide(L)'
;MIYESTYELRQELKGSVVVKGDKVEVVDLAKLQADGIDLLARSATFGTEPVKAYARWMIWEIGQVLGARPASIHEFYIARGRGEWENRTVPAMNIRFTA
;
A
#
# COMPACT_ATOMS: atom_id res chain seq x y z
N MET A 1 -13.13 -0.02 14.12
CA MET A 1 -13.73 -1.36 14.17
C MET A 1 -12.63 -2.41 14.02
N ILE A 2 -12.77 -3.60 14.61
CA ILE A 2 -11.93 -4.77 14.30
C ILE A 2 -12.82 -5.72 13.51
N TYR A 3 -12.33 -6.19 12.37
CA TYR A 3 -13.03 -7.19 11.55
C TYR A 3 -12.62 -8.58 11.99
N GLU A 4 -13.60 -9.47 12.15
CA GLU A 4 -13.35 -10.85 12.56
C GLU A 4 -13.10 -11.77 11.35
N SER A 5 -13.55 -11.35 10.16
CA SER A 5 -13.39 -12.09 8.92
C SER A 5 -12.95 -11.22 7.74
N THR A 6 -12.31 -11.85 6.75
CA THR A 6 -11.94 -11.20 5.48
C THR A 6 -13.17 -10.78 4.66
N TYR A 7 -14.29 -11.47 4.87
CA TYR A 7 -15.56 -11.15 4.22
C TYR A 7 -16.09 -9.77 4.67
N GLU A 8 -16.13 -9.50 5.98
CA GLU A 8 -16.57 -8.21 6.51
C GLU A 8 -15.72 -7.06 5.99
N LEU A 9 -14.39 -7.22 6.06
CA LEU A 9 -13.45 -6.24 5.52
C LEU A 9 -13.67 -6.00 4.02
N ARG A 10 -13.92 -7.05 3.24
CA ARG A 10 -14.22 -6.92 1.81
C ARG A 10 -15.55 -6.21 1.57
N GLN A 11 -16.59 -6.47 2.36
CA GLN A 11 -17.88 -5.80 2.20
C GLN A 11 -17.77 -4.30 2.47
N GLU A 12 -17.03 -3.92 3.51
CA GLU A 12 -16.80 -2.52 3.83
C GLU A 12 -16.08 -1.77 2.70
N LEU A 13 -15.09 -2.41 2.08
CA LEU A 13 -14.30 -1.82 1.00
C LEU A 13 -15.03 -1.79 -0.36
N LYS A 14 -16.14 -2.52 -0.54
CA LYS A 14 -16.81 -2.73 -1.83
C LYS A 14 -17.15 -1.43 -2.58
N GLY A 15 -17.37 -0.34 -1.84
CA GLY A 15 -17.67 0.97 -2.43
C GLY A 15 -16.47 1.73 -3.01
N SER A 16 -15.24 1.32 -2.71
CA SER A 16 -14.01 1.98 -3.18
C SER A 16 -13.06 1.03 -3.91
N VAL A 17 -13.06 -0.25 -3.53
CA VAL A 17 -12.20 -1.28 -4.11
C VAL A 17 -12.95 -2.60 -4.24
N VAL A 18 -12.81 -3.26 -5.39
CA VAL A 18 -13.42 -4.57 -5.67
C VAL A 18 -12.33 -5.59 -6.00
N VAL A 19 -12.51 -6.81 -5.51
CA VAL A 19 -11.63 -7.95 -5.86
C VAL A 19 -12.36 -8.86 -6.84
N LYS A 20 -11.80 -9.01 -8.05
CA LYS A 20 -12.28 -9.91 -9.10
C LYS A 20 -11.27 -11.03 -9.33
N GLY A 21 -11.54 -12.20 -8.77
CA GLY A 21 -10.58 -13.31 -8.77
C GLY A 21 -9.34 -12.94 -7.95
N ASP A 22 -8.20 -12.88 -8.64
CA ASP A 22 -6.88 -12.49 -8.12
C ASP A 22 -6.53 -11.02 -8.36
N LYS A 23 -7.42 -10.24 -9.00
CA LYS A 23 -7.18 -8.83 -9.33
C LYS A 23 -7.94 -7.88 -8.42
N VAL A 24 -7.29 -6.77 -8.08
CA VAL A 24 -7.87 -5.64 -7.36
C VAL A 24 -8.18 -4.51 -8.34
N GLU A 25 -9.37 -3.94 -8.25
CA GLU A 25 -9.81 -2.77 -9.02
C GLU A 25 -10.23 -1.65 -8.06
N VAL A 26 -9.67 -0.46 -8.22
CA VAL A 26 -10.11 0.74 -7.51
C VAL A 26 -11.26 1.36 -8.30
N VAL A 27 -12.46 1.34 -7.72
CA VAL A 27 -13.69 1.85 -8.37
C VAL A 27 -14.03 3.27 -7.96
N ASP A 28 -13.54 3.73 -6.81
CA ASP A 28 -13.66 5.11 -6.35
C ASP A 28 -12.39 5.50 -5.56
N LEU A 29 -11.53 6.28 -6.21
CA LEU A 29 -10.26 6.74 -5.64
C LEU A 29 -10.47 7.73 -4.48
N ALA A 30 -11.44 8.64 -4.60
CA ALA A 30 -11.68 9.66 -3.58
C ALA A 30 -12.15 9.00 -2.27
N LYS A 31 -13.06 8.02 -2.38
CA LYS A 31 -13.52 7.25 -1.23
C LYS A 31 -12.42 6.36 -0.63
N LEU A 32 -11.58 5.76 -1.47
CA LEU A 32 -10.42 5.00 -1.01
C LEU A 32 -9.46 5.88 -0.19
N GLN A 33 -9.20 7.10 -0.65
CA GLN A 33 -8.32 8.06 0.02
C GLN A 33 -8.93 8.65 1.30
N ALA A 34 -10.25 8.83 1.33
CA ALA A 34 -10.93 9.39 2.50
C ALA A 34 -10.86 8.46 3.70
N ASP A 35 -11.17 7.16 3.52
CA ASP A 35 -11.31 6.22 4.65
C ASP A 35 -10.69 4.84 4.39
N GLY A 36 -10.69 4.37 3.14
CA GLY A 36 -10.37 2.98 2.81
C GLY A 36 -8.94 2.55 3.17
N ILE A 37 -7.96 3.43 2.94
CA ILE A 37 -6.55 3.15 3.28
C ILE A 37 -6.34 3.10 4.79
N ASP A 38 -6.92 4.03 5.56
CA ASP A 38 -6.80 4.04 7.02
C ASP A 38 -7.43 2.81 7.66
N LEU A 39 -8.56 2.37 7.10
CA LEU A 39 -9.25 1.15 7.48
C LEU A 39 -8.39 -0.09 7.22
N LEU A 40 -7.77 -0.18 6.05
CA LEU A 40 -6.84 -1.25 5.70
C LEU A 40 -5.59 -1.24 6.60
N ALA A 41 -4.99 -0.07 6.86
CA ALA A 41 -3.83 0.07 7.73
C ALA A 41 -4.13 -0.36 9.17
N ARG A 42 -5.32 0.00 9.68
CA ARG A 42 -5.80 -0.47 10.98
C ARG A 42 -5.98 -1.99 10.99
N SER A 43 -6.62 -2.55 9.97
CA SER A 43 -6.88 -3.99 9.86
C SER A 43 -5.59 -4.81 9.72
N ALA A 44 -4.60 -4.29 8.98
CA ALA A 44 -3.27 -4.89 8.82
C ALA A 44 -2.47 -4.98 10.13
N THR A 45 -2.81 -4.13 11.11
CA THR A 45 -2.16 -4.05 12.41
C THR A 45 -2.92 -4.82 13.49
N PHE A 46 -4.24 -4.62 13.58
CA PHE A 46 -5.06 -5.04 14.72
C PHE A 46 -6.09 -6.14 14.41
N GLY A 47 -6.20 -6.60 13.16
CA GLY A 47 -7.15 -7.65 12.77
C GLY A 47 -6.77 -9.05 13.28
N THR A 48 -7.63 -10.03 13.03
CA THR A 48 -7.24 -11.46 13.14
C THR A 48 -6.16 -11.79 12.10
N GLU A 49 -5.41 -12.88 12.26
CA GLU A 49 -4.34 -13.23 11.31
C GLU A 49 -4.79 -13.29 9.83
N PRO A 50 -5.96 -13.90 9.49
CA PRO A 50 -6.48 -13.84 8.13
C PRO A 50 -6.79 -12.42 7.64
N VAL A 51 -7.33 -11.58 8.52
CA VAL A 51 -7.67 -10.18 8.20
C VAL A 51 -6.40 -9.35 8.00
N LYS A 52 -5.37 -9.54 8.84
CA LYS A 52 -4.07 -8.87 8.66
C LYS A 52 -3.44 -9.23 7.32
N ALA A 53 -3.39 -10.53 7.00
CA ALA A 53 -2.82 -11.01 5.74
C ALA A 53 -3.56 -10.42 4.53
N TYR A 54 -4.90 -10.46 4.56
CA TYR A 54 -5.73 -9.91 3.50
C TYR A 54 -5.57 -8.39 3.36
N ALA A 55 -5.57 -7.64 4.47
CA ALA A 55 -5.41 -6.19 4.44
C ALA A 55 -4.05 -5.76 3.87
N ARG A 56 -2.97 -6.46 4.22
CA ARG A 56 -1.63 -6.20 3.66
C ARG A 56 -1.56 -6.50 2.17
N TRP A 57 -2.17 -7.62 1.74
CA TRP A 57 -2.30 -7.95 0.33
C TRP A 57 -3.09 -6.88 -0.44
N MET A 58 -4.22 -6.41 0.10
CA MET A 58 -5.00 -5.32 -0.49
C MET A 58 -4.18 -4.03 -0.61
N ILE A 59 -3.45 -3.62 0.42
CA ILE A 59 -2.59 -2.42 0.38
C ILE A 59 -1.56 -2.55 -0.73
N TRP A 60 -0.91 -3.71 -0.83
CA TRP A 60 0.06 -3.99 -1.89
C TRP A 60 -0.58 -3.87 -3.28
N GLU A 61 -1.66 -4.60 -3.54
CA GLU A 61 -2.31 -4.61 -4.87
C GLU A 61 -2.89 -3.25 -5.25
N ILE A 62 -3.47 -2.51 -4.31
CA ILE A 62 -3.90 -1.12 -4.54
C ILE A 62 -2.70 -0.26 -4.94
N GLY A 63 -1.55 -0.42 -4.26
CA GLY A 63 -0.31 0.24 -4.64
C GLY A 63 0.11 -0.09 -6.07
N GLN A 64 0.01 -1.37 -6.47
CA GLN A 64 0.31 -1.80 -7.83
C GLN A 64 -0.60 -1.15 -8.88
N VAL A 65 -1.90 -1.04 -8.58
CA VAL A 65 -2.93 -0.40 -9.44
C VAL A 65 -2.70 1.10 -9.58
N LEU A 66 -2.38 1.78 -8.47
CA LEU A 66 -2.17 3.23 -8.44
C LEU A 66 -0.75 3.66 -8.84
N GLY A 67 0.14 2.72 -9.12
CA GLY A 67 1.54 2.99 -9.50
C GLY A 67 2.47 3.30 -8.32
N ALA A 68 2.02 3.13 -7.09
CA ALA A 68 2.85 3.21 -5.88
C ALA A 68 3.66 1.91 -5.69
N ARG A 69 4.61 1.69 -6.61
CA ARG A 69 5.46 0.50 -6.64
C ARG A 69 6.82 0.80 -6.01
N PRO A 70 7.48 -0.18 -5.38
CA PRO A 70 8.88 -0.03 -5.01
C PRO A 70 9.70 0.33 -6.25
N ALA A 71 10.41 1.45 -6.17
CA ALA A 71 11.30 1.91 -7.22
C ALA A 71 12.66 2.20 -6.61
N SER A 72 13.71 1.91 -7.38
CA SER A 72 15.07 2.25 -6.97
C SER A 72 15.22 3.77 -6.89
N ILE A 73 15.80 4.25 -5.78
CA ILE A 73 16.20 5.65 -5.62
C ILE A 73 17.60 5.93 -6.20
N HIS A 74 18.14 5.03 -7.04
CA HIS A 74 19.48 5.13 -7.62
C HIS A 74 19.72 6.46 -8.34
N GLU A 75 18.81 6.87 -9.23
CA GLU A 75 18.95 8.15 -9.96
C GLU A 75 18.98 9.35 -9.00
N PHE A 76 18.27 9.27 -7.88
CA PHE A 76 18.29 10.31 -6.86
C PHE A 76 19.66 10.42 -6.18
N TYR A 77 20.34 9.28 -5.97
CA TYR A 77 21.72 9.23 -5.49
C TYR A 77 22.71 9.76 -6.53
N ILE A 78 22.58 9.39 -7.80
CA ILE A 78 23.45 9.88 -8.89
C ILE A 78 23.34 11.40 -9.02
N ALA A 79 22.11 11.92 -9.05
CA ALA A 79 21.84 13.36 -9.08
C ALA A 79 22.47 14.09 -7.88
N ARG A 80 22.41 13.48 -6.68
CA ARG A 80 23.08 14.03 -5.48
C ARG A 80 24.59 14.10 -5.65
N GLY A 81 25.21 13.04 -6.18
CA GLY A 81 26.65 12.99 -6.43
C GLY A 81 27.14 14.02 -7.45
N ARG A 82 26.26 14.45 -8.37
CA ARG A 82 26.52 15.52 -9.34
C ARG A 82 26.22 16.93 -8.82
N GLY A 83 25.68 17.06 -7.62
CA GLY A 83 25.26 18.35 -7.07
C GLY A 83 23.98 18.92 -7.69
N GLU A 84 23.17 18.12 -8.39
CA GLU A 84 21.92 18.56 -9.02
C GLU A 84 20.83 18.92 -7.97
N TRP A 85 21.02 18.49 -6.72
CA TRP A 85 20.19 18.91 -5.60
C TRP A 85 20.97 18.93 -4.28
N GLU A 86 20.52 19.76 -3.33
CA GLU A 86 21.05 19.90 -1.97
C GLU A 86 19.93 20.19 -0.95
N ASN A 87 20.24 20.11 0.35
CA ASN A 87 19.32 20.43 1.46
C ASN A 87 17.98 19.67 1.46
N ARG A 88 17.98 18.42 0.97
CA ARG A 88 16.84 17.49 1.08
C ARG A 88 17.26 16.20 1.78
N THR A 89 16.33 15.58 2.48
CA THR A 89 16.53 14.23 3.01
C THR A 89 16.02 13.23 1.98
N VAL A 90 16.81 12.17 1.74
CA VAL A 90 16.34 10.99 1.01
C VAL A 90 15.90 9.98 2.05
N PRO A 91 14.71 9.38 1.96
CA PRO A 91 14.37 8.25 2.83
C PRO A 91 15.41 7.14 2.61
N ALA A 92 16.18 6.84 3.65
CA ALA A 92 17.14 5.74 3.63
C ALA A 92 16.38 4.42 3.73
N MET A 93 15.88 3.90 2.60
CA MET A 93 15.44 2.51 2.54
C MET A 93 16.68 1.61 2.46
N ASN A 94 17.04 0.99 3.58
CA ASN A 94 18.07 -0.06 3.61
C ASN A 94 17.47 -1.34 2.98
N ILE A 95 17.57 -1.50 1.67
CA ILE A 95 17.22 -2.77 1.02
C ILE A 95 18.45 -3.68 1.06
N ARG A 96 18.48 -4.59 2.04
CA ARG A 96 19.47 -5.68 2.09
C ARG A 96 18.92 -6.85 1.28
N PHE A 97 19.44 -7.08 0.09
CA PHE A 97 19.23 -8.34 -0.62
C PHE A 97 20.27 -9.35 -0.14
N THR A 98 19.81 -10.47 0.42
CA THR A 98 20.60 -11.69 0.52
C THR A 98 20.05 -12.67 -0.51
N ALA A 99 20.96 -13.26 -1.30
CA ALA A 99 20.65 -14.32 -2.27
C ALA A 99 20.11 -15.58 -1.57
#